data_AF-A0A8X7QLK3-F1
#
_entry.id   AF-A0A8X7QLK3-F1
#
_cell.length_a   1.000
_cell.length_b   1.000
_cell.length_c   1.000
_cell.angle_alpha   90.00
_cell.angle_beta   90.00
_cell.angle_gamma   90.00
#
_symmetry.space_group_name_H-M   'P 1'
#
loop_
_entity.id
_entity.type
_entity.pdbx_description
1 polymer ?
#
loop_
_entity_poly.entity_id
_entity_poly.type
_entity_poly.pdbx_seq_one_letter_code
_entity_poly.pdbx_strand_id
1 'polypeptide(L)'
;MASHSSLLIVLAVTCFVSLISPAFSQTCSTQNVLTTQKTPFQTCLDLPALDSYLHYTYNATNSSLSVAFVATPSRPTGWIAWAINPTGSGMVGSQAFVALRSGPGEAPVLKTYNITSYSSLVEGRLAFHFWDLRAEALSGNRVVIHTSVKVPAGEDSVNQVWQIGGNVTNGRIGVHPFAPANLGSTSVLRLTGSDAPAAAPGGASTTPPGQAGGPGNAGSMTTNVNLGVSLGVLALLGSIFVL
;
A
#
# COMPACT_ATOMS: atom_id res chain seq x y z
N MET A 1 -7.34 -44.59 31.71
CA MET A 1 -7.77 -43.18 31.62
C MET A 1 -6.63 -42.19 31.34
N ALA A 2 -5.36 -42.47 31.68
CA ALA A 2 -4.24 -41.54 31.43
C ALA A 2 -3.85 -41.33 29.94
N SER A 3 -4.05 -42.34 29.07
CA SER A 3 -3.63 -42.29 27.65
C SER A 3 -4.41 -41.26 26.81
N HIS A 4 -5.70 -41.09 27.07
CA HIS A 4 -6.55 -40.16 26.30
C HIS A 4 -6.27 -38.70 26.62
N SER A 5 -5.90 -38.39 27.87
CA SER A 5 -5.56 -37.02 28.29
C SER A 5 -4.29 -36.51 27.61
N SER A 6 -3.25 -37.35 27.54
CA SER A 6 -2.01 -37.02 26.83
C SER A 6 -2.21 -36.83 25.33
N LEU A 7 -3.09 -37.63 24.70
CA LEU A 7 -3.40 -37.50 23.27
C LEU A 7 -4.12 -36.18 22.95
N LEU A 8 -5.05 -35.74 23.81
CA LEU A 8 -5.76 -34.48 23.64
C LEU A 8 -4.85 -33.26 23.80
N ILE A 9 -3.89 -33.31 24.74
CA ILE A 9 -2.90 -32.25 24.91
C ILE A 9 -1.99 -32.16 23.68
N VAL A 10 -1.52 -33.29 23.16
CA VAL A 10 -0.69 -33.32 21.94
C VAL A 10 -1.46 -32.76 20.74
N LEU A 11 -2.74 -33.12 20.57
CA LEU A 11 -3.58 -32.62 19.48
C LEU A 11 -3.88 -31.12 19.61
N ALA A 12 -4.09 -30.63 20.84
CA ALA A 12 -4.27 -29.20 21.09
C ALA A 12 -2.98 -28.42 20.74
N VAL A 13 -1.82 -28.91 21.17
CA VAL A 13 -0.52 -28.27 20.88
C VAL A 13 -0.22 -28.27 19.39
N THR A 14 -0.49 -29.35 18.66
CA THR A 14 -0.29 -29.37 17.19
C THR A 14 -1.25 -28.45 16.44
N CYS A 15 -2.50 -28.28 16.91
CA CYS A 15 -3.43 -27.28 16.39
C CYS A 15 -2.99 -25.83 16.67
N PHE A 16 -2.41 -25.56 17.85
CA PHE A 16 -1.91 -24.22 18.16
C PHE A 16 -0.67 -23.84 17.33
N VAL A 17 0.22 -24.80 17.05
CA VAL A 17 1.42 -24.56 16.23
C VAL A 17 1.06 -24.34 14.76
N SER A 18 0.00 -24.97 14.24
CA SER A 18 -0.43 -24.78 12.84
C SER A 18 -1.15 -23.46 12.57
N LEU A 19 -1.57 -22.72 13.61
CA LEU A 19 -2.11 -21.36 13.49
C LEU A 19 -1.02 -20.29 13.31
N ILE A 20 0.24 -20.61 13.59
CA ILE A 20 1.37 -19.69 13.44
C ILE A 20 1.87 -19.78 11.98
N SER A 21 1.11 -19.19 11.06
CA SER A 21 1.64 -18.94 9.71
C SER A 21 2.57 -17.73 9.76
N PRO A 22 3.84 -17.83 9.30
CA PRO A 22 4.70 -16.66 9.18
C PRO A 22 4.07 -15.69 8.15
N ALA A 23 3.59 -14.56 8.63
CA ALA A 23 3.18 -13.46 7.76
C ALA A 23 4.44 -12.74 7.28
N PHE A 24 4.88 -13.04 6.05
CA PHE A 24 5.94 -12.27 5.41
C PHE A 24 5.38 -10.92 4.97
N SER A 25 5.66 -9.87 5.73
CA SER A 25 5.40 -8.50 5.31
C SER A 25 6.18 -8.23 4.02
N GLN A 26 5.48 -7.85 2.96
CA GLN A 26 6.10 -7.48 1.70
C GLN A 26 6.57 -6.03 1.78
N THR A 27 7.80 -5.77 1.35
CA THR A 27 8.30 -4.41 1.15
C THR A 27 8.62 -4.20 -0.31
N CYS A 28 8.84 -2.96 -0.71
CA CYS A 28 9.23 -2.63 -2.07
C CYS A 28 10.51 -3.40 -2.47
N SER A 29 11.51 -3.46 -1.59
CA SER A 29 12.78 -4.13 -1.86
C SER A 29 12.69 -5.65 -1.98
N THR A 30 11.63 -6.28 -1.46
CA THR A 30 11.41 -7.72 -1.66
C THR A 30 10.76 -8.03 -3.00
N GLN A 31 10.31 -7.02 -3.74
CA GLN A 31 9.72 -7.19 -5.06
C GLN A 31 10.81 -7.26 -6.13
N ASN A 32 10.94 -8.41 -6.79
CA ASN A 32 11.86 -8.58 -7.92
C ASN A 32 11.24 -8.00 -9.21
N VAL A 33 11.05 -6.68 -9.23
CA VAL A 33 10.45 -5.94 -10.34
C VAL A 33 11.55 -5.20 -11.10
N LEU A 34 11.63 -5.43 -12.41
CA LEU A 34 12.66 -4.90 -13.30
C LEU A 34 12.06 -3.95 -14.34
N THR A 35 12.89 -3.09 -14.90
CA THR A 35 12.55 -2.26 -16.06
C THR A 35 12.26 -3.12 -17.30
N THR A 36 11.74 -2.50 -18.35
CA THR A 36 11.57 -3.12 -19.68
C THR A 36 12.90 -3.65 -20.24
N GLN A 37 14.01 -2.98 -19.93
CA GLN A 37 15.37 -3.38 -20.31
C GLN A 37 15.97 -4.43 -19.36
N LYS A 38 15.16 -4.99 -18.45
CA LYS A 38 15.53 -6.01 -17.46
C LYS A 38 16.64 -5.56 -16.50
N THR A 39 16.66 -4.27 -16.16
CA THR A 39 17.56 -3.71 -15.15
C THR A 39 16.79 -3.35 -13.88
N PRO A 40 17.44 -3.30 -12.71
CA PRO A 40 16.81 -2.81 -11.49
C PRO A 40 16.44 -1.33 -11.59
N PHE A 41 15.38 -0.94 -10.90
CA PHE A 41 15.08 0.47 -10.65
C PHE A 41 16.03 1.04 -9.58
N GLN A 42 16.38 2.32 -9.71
CA GLN A 42 17.24 3.05 -8.77
C GLN A 42 16.56 3.29 -7.42
N THR A 43 15.26 3.57 -7.41
CA THR A 43 14.50 3.88 -6.20
C THR A 43 13.32 2.93 -6.05
N CYS A 44 13.01 2.63 -4.79
CA CYS A 44 11.91 1.77 -4.38
C CYS A 44 11.23 2.39 -3.16
N LEU A 45 9.92 2.61 -3.22
CA LEU A 45 9.13 3.21 -2.14
C LEU A 45 8.00 2.26 -1.72
N ASP A 46 7.89 2.04 -0.41
CA ASP A 46 6.66 1.59 0.22
C ASP A 46 5.71 2.79 0.31
N LEU A 47 4.59 2.75 -0.41
CA LEU A 47 3.62 3.83 -0.39
C LEU A 47 2.82 3.77 0.93
N PRO A 48 2.42 4.93 1.49
CA PRO A 48 1.82 4.99 2.82
C PRO A 48 0.41 4.39 2.91
N ALA A 49 -0.18 3.99 1.78
CA ALA A 49 -1.55 3.50 1.72
C ALA A 49 -1.71 2.40 0.67
N LEU A 50 -2.74 1.57 0.89
CA LEU A 50 -3.23 0.53 -0.04
C LEU A 50 -2.26 -0.63 -0.31
N ASP A 51 -1.32 -0.92 0.61
CA ASP A 51 -0.34 -2.02 0.48
C ASP A 51 0.29 -2.04 -0.92
N SER A 52 0.86 -0.88 -1.27
CA SER A 52 1.28 -0.57 -2.63
C SER A 52 2.71 -0.06 -2.66
N TYR A 53 3.36 -0.26 -3.79
CA TYR A 53 4.79 -0.05 -3.95
C TYR A 53 5.08 0.67 -5.24
N LEU A 54 6.10 1.53 -5.22
CA LEU A 54 6.55 2.25 -6.40
C LEU A 54 8.03 2.02 -6.60
N HIS A 55 8.38 1.36 -7.71
CA HIS A 55 9.75 1.33 -8.20
C HIS A 55 9.89 2.42 -9.25
N TYR A 56 10.94 3.22 -9.18
CA TYR A 56 11.15 4.23 -10.22
C TYR A 56 12.62 4.55 -10.47
N THR A 57 12.87 5.15 -11.63
CA THR A 57 14.16 5.66 -12.05
C THR A 57 13.92 6.90 -12.86
N TYR A 58 14.60 7.99 -12.50
CA TYR A 58 14.52 9.24 -13.23
C TYR A 58 15.83 9.48 -13.98
N ASN A 59 15.73 9.72 -15.28
CA ASN A 59 16.83 10.15 -16.11
C ASN A 59 16.67 11.65 -16.37
N ALA A 60 17.49 12.45 -15.67
CA ALA A 60 17.47 13.91 -15.80
C ALA A 60 17.93 14.39 -17.19
N THR A 61 18.84 13.66 -17.85
CA THR A 61 19.40 14.03 -19.16
C THR A 61 18.32 14.11 -20.24
N ASN A 62 17.30 13.26 -20.17
CA ASN A 62 16.19 13.25 -21.12
C ASN A 62 14.82 13.47 -20.45
N SER A 63 14.78 13.92 -19.18
CA SER A 63 13.57 14.15 -18.38
C SER A 63 12.56 13.00 -18.47
N SER A 64 13.02 11.75 -18.34
CA SER A 64 12.15 10.57 -18.36
C SER A 64 12.06 9.89 -17.00
N LEU A 65 10.83 9.66 -16.54
CA LEU A 65 10.53 8.89 -15.34
C LEU A 65 10.02 7.51 -15.74
N SER A 66 10.78 6.46 -15.46
CA SER A 66 10.34 5.08 -15.60
C SER A 66 9.81 4.58 -14.26
N VAL A 67 8.62 3.97 -14.27
CA VAL A 67 7.89 3.54 -13.08
C VAL A 67 7.42 2.10 -13.24
N ALA A 68 7.46 1.35 -12.14
CA ALA A 68 6.65 0.18 -11.92
C ALA A 68 5.83 0.33 -10.63
N PHE A 69 4.53 0.50 -10.76
CA PHE A 69 3.60 0.57 -9.64
C PHE A 69 3.01 -0.82 -9.37
N VAL A 70 3.08 -1.26 -8.12
CA VAL A 70 2.64 -2.60 -7.70
C VAL A 70 1.57 -2.49 -6.63
N ALA A 71 0.44 -3.16 -6.82
CA ALA A 71 -0.61 -3.25 -5.81
C ALA A 71 -1.47 -4.51 -5.99
N THR A 72 -2.24 -4.85 -4.96
CA THR A 72 -3.28 -5.88 -5.05
C THR A 72 -4.63 -5.22 -5.28
N PRO A 73 -5.38 -5.53 -6.36
CA PRO A 73 -6.74 -5.04 -6.51
C PRO A 73 -7.62 -5.57 -5.37
N SER A 74 -8.65 -4.82 -4.96
CA SER A 74 -9.47 -5.19 -3.80
C SER A 74 -10.36 -6.43 -4.02
N ARG A 75 -10.46 -6.91 -5.27
CA ARG A 75 -11.05 -8.19 -5.66
C ARG A 75 -10.25 -8.83 -6.80
N PRO A 76 -10.34 -10.15 -7.04
CA PRO A 76 -9.60 -10.81 -8.12
C PRO A 76 -9.86 -10.25 -9.53
N THR A 77 -11.06 -9.72 -9.78
CA THR A 77 -11.48 -9.04 -11.02
C THR A 77 -11.46 -7.52 -10.90
N GLY A 78 -10.60 -7.00 -10.04
CA GLY A 78 -10.47 -5.58 -9.76
C GLY A 78 -9.55 -4.85 -10.73
N TRP A 79 -9.14 -3.68 -10.30
CA TRP A 79 -8.21 -2.81 -11.01
C TRP A 79 -7.27 -2.11 -10.03
N ILE A 80 -6.11 -1.70 -10.53
CA ILE A 80 -5.17 -0.82 -9.84
C ILE A 80 -4.83 0.35 -10.76
N ALA A 81 -4.47 1.49 -10.19
CA ALA A 81 -4.14 2.69 -10.94
C ALA A 81 -2.99 3.46 -10.30
N TRP A 82 -2.12 4.00 -11.16
CA TRP A 82 -1.14 5.01 -10.82
C TRP A 82 -1.29 6.18 -11.79
N ALA A 83 -1.14 7.41 -11.29
CA ALA A 83 -1.41 8.61 -12.06
C ALA A 83 -0.48 9.76 -11.66
N ILE A 84 -0.26 10.66 -12.60
CA ILE A 84 0.34 11.98 -12.35
C ILE A 84 -0.76 13.03 -12.47
N ASN A 85 -0.84 13.94 -11.51
CA ASN A 85 -1.70 15.11 -11.60
C ASN A 85 -0.86 16.36 -11.94
N PRO A 86 -0.89 16.85 -13.19
CA PRO A 86 -0.16 18.05 -13.59
C PRO A 86 -0.80 19.36 -13.09
N THR A 87 -1.99 19.32 -12.49
CA THR A 87 -2.78 20.51 -12.13
C THR A 87 -3.08 20.65 -10.64
N GLY A 88 -2.74 19.64 -9.83
CA GLY A 88 -3.03 19.61 -8.40
C GLY A 88 -2.52 18.31 -7.75
N SER A 89 -2.96 18.03 -6.53
CA SER A 89 -2.59 16.83 -5.77
C SER A 89 -3.73 15.81 -5.61
N GLY A 90 -4.95 16.15 -6.05
CA GLY A 90 -6.12 15.28 -5.90
C GLY A 90 -6.33 14.34 -7.09
N MET A 91 -7.45 13.62 -7.07
CA MET A 91 -7.85 12.73 -8.18
C MET A 91 -8.31 13.51 -9.42
N VAL A 92 -8.98 14.64 -9.24
CA VAL A 92 -9.40 15.52 -10.34
C VAL A 92 -8.16 16.22 -10.91
N GLY A 93 -7.99 16.14 -12.22
CA GLY A 93 -6.81 16.59 -12.96
C GLY A 93 -5.81 15.47 -13.25
N SER A 94 -5.97 14.30 -12.63
CA SER A 94 -5.03 13.18 -12.80
C SER A 94 -5.09 12.54 -14.17
N GLN A 95 -3.91 12.22 -14.69
CA GLN A 95 -3.66 11.49 -15.92
C GLN A 95 -3.21 10.08 -15.52
N ALA A 96 -4.10 9.10 -15.64
CA ALA A 96 -3.98 7.80 -14.99
C ALA A 96 -3.64 6.67 -15.96
N PHE A 97 -2.81 5.75 -15.48
CA PHE A 97 -2.59 4.41 -16.03
C PHE A 97 -3.33 3.41 -15.15
N VAL A 98 -4.17 2.58 -15.76
CA VAL A 98 -5.06 1.66 -15.04
C VAL A 98 -4.89 0.26 -15.58
N ALA A 99 -4.47 -0.66 -14.73
CA ALA A 99 -4.50 -2.09 -15.03
C ALA A 99 -5.79 -2.67 -14.48
N LEU A 100 -6.60 -3.28 -15.34
CA LEU A 100 -7.86 -3.94 -14.98
C LEU A 100 -7.84 -5.38 -15.46
N ARG A 101 -8.58 -6.26 -14.79
CA ARG A 101 -8.82 -7.62 -15.28
C ARG A 101 -10.23 -7.73 -15.81
N SER A 102 -10.36 -8.25 -17.03
CA SER A 102 -11.66 -8.45 -17.67
C SER A 102 -12.37 -9.71 -17.14
N GLY A 103 -11.66 -10.62 -16.47
CA GLY A 103 -12.21 -11.79 -15.80
C GLY A 103 -11.25 -12.45 -14.80
N PRO A 104 -11.72 -13.43 -14.00
CA PRO A 104 -10.86 -14.18 -13.09
C PRO A 104 -9.79 -14.96 -13.87
N GLY A 105 -8.52 -14.84 -13.45
CA GLY A 105 -7.40 -15.54 -14.09
C GLY A 105 -6.91 -14.93 -15.41
N GLU A 106 -7.60 -13.92 -15.93
CA GLU A 106 -7.16 -13.21 -17.13
C GLU A 106 -5.97 -12.29 -16.85
N ALA A 107 -5.12 -12.12 -17.86
CA ALA A 107 -4.03 -11.17 -17.82
C ALA A 107 -4.58 -9.73 -17.65
N PRO A 108 -3.91 -8.86 -16.87
CA PRO A 108 -4.34 -7.49 -16.73
C PRO A 108 -4.20 -6.72 -18.05
N VAL A 109 -5.22 -5.95 -18.38
CA VAL A 109 -5.27 -5.04 -19.54
C VAL A 109 -5.02 -3.63 -19.06
N LEU A 110 -4.18 -2.90 -19.80
CA LEU A 110 -3.75 -1.55 -19.45
C LEU A 110 -4.53 -0.51 -20.24
N LYS A 111 -5.04 0.51 -19.56
CA LYS A 111 -5.81 1.61 -20.14
C LYS A 111 -5.35 2.94 -19.56
N THR A 112 -5.59 4.02 -20.30
CA THR A 112 -5.25 5.39 -19.86
C THR A 112 -6.50 6.23 -19.72
N TYR A 113 -6.53 7.09 -18.71
CA TYR A 113 -7.69 7.94 -18.40
C TYR A 113 -7.26 9.36 -18.07
N ASN A 114 -7.96 10.33 -18.65
CA ASN A 114 -7.87 11.73 -18.25
C ASN A 114 -9.03 12.05 -17.31
N ILE A 115 -8.74 12.20 -16.01
CA ILE A 115 -9.74 12.35 -14.96
C ILE A 115 -10.01 13.83 -14.73
N THR A 116 -11.08 14.36 -15.34
CA THR A 116 -11.45 15.78 -15.22
C THR A 116 -12.59 16.01 -14.23
N SER A 117 -13.26 14.96 -13.76
CA SER A 117 -14.36 15.02 -12.80
C SER A 117 -14.56 13.67 -12.11
N TYR A 118 -15.36 13.63 -11.03
CA TYR A 118 -15.76 12.38 -10.36
C TYR A 118 -16.87 11.61 -11.08
N SER A 119 -17.59 12.26 -11.99
CA SER A 119 -18.78 11.72 -12.64
C SER A 119 -18.52 11.11 -14.02
N SER A 120 -17.36 11.41 -14.62
CA SER A 120 -17.02 10.96 -15.97
C SER A 120 -15.63 10.38 -16.01
N LEU A 121 -15.54 9.14 -16.48
CA LEU A 121 -14.28 8.44 -16.71
C LEU A 121 -14.16 8.11 -18.20
N VAL A 122 -13.36 8.90 -18.90
CA VAL A 122 -13.15 8.78 -20.34
C VAL A 122 -11.76 8.21 -20.59
N GLU A 123 -11.74 7.03 -21.20
CA GLU A 123 -10.51 6.42 -21.71
C GLU A 123 -9.96 7.33 -22.82
N GLY A 124 -8.66 7.64 -22.78
CA GLY A 124 -8.09 8.59 -23.72
C GLY A 124 -6.61 8.82 -23.55
N ARG A 125 -6.07 9.65 -24.45
CA ARG A 125 -4.66 10.04 -24.45
C ARG A 125 -4.34 10.94 -23.26
N LEU A 126 -3.13 10.78 -22.73
CA LEU A 126 -2.61 11.61 -21.65
C LEU A 126 -1.96 12.89 -22.18
N ALA A 127 -1.92 13.93 -21.35
CA ALA A 127 -1.33 15.23 -21.70
C ALA A 127 0.19 15.16 -21.93
N PHE A 128 0.88 14.24 -21.28
CA PHE A 128 2.32 14.00 -21.44
C PHE A 128 2.60 12.82 -22.38
N HIS A 129 3.80 12.81 -22.95
CA HIS A 129 4.29 11.64 -23.69
C HIS A 129 4.58 10.49 -22.74
N PHE A 130 4.19 9.28 -23.13
CA PHE A 130 4.47 8.06 -22.39
C PHE A 130 4.79 6.91 -23.34
N TRP A 131 5.51 5.92 -22.84
CA TRP A 131 5.93 4.72 -23.58
C TRP A 131 6.14 3.55 -22.60
N ASP A 132 6.59 2.40 -23.10
CA ASP A 132 6.84 1.17 -22.34
C ASP A 132 5.64 0.68 -21.50
N LEU A 133 4.43 0.88 -22.01
CA LEU A 133 3.19 0.58 -21.29
C LEU A 133 2.97 -0.94 -21.23
N ARG A 134 3.01 -1.53 -20.03
CA ARG A 134 2.80 -2.97 -19.82
C ARG A 134 2.18 -3.25 -18.46
N ALA A 135 1.28 -4.24 -18.40
CA ALA A 135 0.73 -4.75 -17.14
C ALA A 135 1.03 -6.24 -16.96
N GLU A 136 1.28 -6.66 -15.74
CA GLU A 136 1.64 -8.04 -15.41
C GLU A 136 0.95 -8.51 -14.14
N ALA A 137 0.59 -9.79 -14.10
CA ALA A 137 0.16 -10.44 -12.87
C ALA A 137 1.38 -11.00 -12.12
N LEU A 138 1.41 -10.81 -10.80
CA LEU A 138 2.36 -11.44 -9.89
C LEU A 138 1.65 -12.47 -9.01
N SER A 139 2.44 -13.19 -8.21
CA SER A 139 1.92 -14.05 -7.15
C SER A 139 1.02 -13.27 -6.17
N GLY A 140 0.07 -13.97 -5.55
CA GLY A 140 -0.81 -13.36 -4.56
C GLY A 140 -1.80 -12.34 -5.12
N ASN A 141 -2.25 -12.50 -6.38
CA ASN A 141 -3.22 -11.62 -7.04
C ASN A 141 -2.71 -10.20 -7.35
N ARG A 142 -1.43 -9.92 -7.09
CA ARG A 142 -0.81 -8.62 -7.31
C ARG A 142 -0.69 -8.31 -8.80
N VAL A 143 -0.67 -7.02 -9.10
CA VAL A 143 -0.55 -6.51 -10.46
C VAL A 143 0.54 -5.44 -10.47
N VAL A 144 1.33 -5.43 -11.54
CA VAL A 144 2.30 -4.36 -11.82
C VAL A 144 1.87 -3.57 -13.03
N ILE A 145 1.97 -2.24 -12.94
CA ILE A 145 1.88 -1.31 -14.06
C ILE A 145 3.28 -0.80 -14.35
N HIS A 146 3.82 -1.10 -15.54
CA HIS A 146 5.04 -0.52 -16.07
C HIS A 146 4.70 0.61 -17.05
N THR A 147 5.38 1.74 -16.91
CA THR A 147 5.34 2.82 -17.88
C THR A 147 6.54 3.74 -17.74
N SER A 148 6.91 4.40 -18.82
CA SER A 148 7.83 5.53 -18.82
C SER A 148 7.10 6.78 -19.27
N VAL A 149 7.32 7.91 -18.59
CA VAL A 149 6.67 9.19 -18.89
C VAL A 149 7.68 10.29 -19.08
N LYS A 150 7.36 11.22 -19.97
CA LYS A 150 8.10 12.47 -20.12
C LYS A 150 7.66 13.44 -19.04
N VAL A 151 8.59 13.82 -18.19
CA VAL A 151 8.41 14.90 -17.22
C VAL A 151 8.80 16.21 -17.91
N PRO A 152 8.08 17.33 -17.67
CA PRO A 152 8.51 18.63 -18.15
C PRO A 152 9.95 18.95 -17.71
N ALA A 153 10.72 19.58 -18.61
CA ALA A 153 12.12 19.86 -18.33
C ALA A 153 12.25 20.88 -17.19
N GLY A 154 13.16 20.61 -16.25
CA GLY A 154 13.39 21.46 -15.08
C GLY A 154 12.57 21.09 -13.84
N GLU A 155 11.60 20.17 -13.97
CA GLU A 155 10.87 19.65 -12.81
C GLU A 155 11.74 18.67 -12.00
N ASP A 156 11.68 18.81 -10.68
CA ASP A 156 12.34 17.93 -9.71
C ASP A 156 11.35 16.98 -9.03
N SER A 157 10.06 17.11 -9.31
CA SER A 157 8.98 16.39 -8.64
C SER A 157 7.72 16.31 -9.49
N VAL A 158 6.83 15.37 -9.15
CA VAL A 158 5.47 15.26 -9.71
C VAL A 158 4.47 14.97 -8.60
N ASN A 159 3.23 15.44 -8.75
CA ASN A 159 2.14 15.01 -7.87
C ASN A 159 1.63 13.65 -8.36
N GLN A 160 1.76 12.63 -7.53
CA GLN A 160 1.25 11.30 -7.84
C GLN A 160 -0.02 10.98 -7.06
N VAL A 161 -0.85 10.15 -7.68
CA VAL A 161 -2.08 9.60 -7.09
C VAL A 161 -2.14 8.13 -7.45
N TRP A 162 -2.58 7.29 -6.52
CA TRP A 162 -2.79 5.87 -6.79
C TRP A 162 -4.11 5.40 -6.21
N GLN A 163 -4.68 4.35 -6.81
CA GLN A 163 -5.93 3.75 -6.34
C GLN A 163 -5.97 2.25 -6.61
N ILE A 164 -6.80 1.57 -5.82
CA ILE A 164 -7.22 0.19 -6.08
C ILE A 164 -8.75 0.11 -6.05
N GLY A 165 -9.32 -0.73 -6.90
CA GLY A 165 -10.75 -0.98 -6.93
C GLY A 165 -11.09 -2.43 -7.23
N GLY A 166 -12.34 -2.80 -6.95
CA GLY A 166 -12.77 -4.20 -6.96
C GLY A 166 -13.82 -4.53 -8.02
N ASN A 167 -14.29 -3.53 -8.76
CA ASN A 167 -15.34 -3.70 -9.74
C ASN A 167 -14.86 -3.33 -11.14
N VAL A 168 -15.02 -4.25 -12.07
CA VAL A 168 -14.85 -4.04 -13.51
C VAL A 168 -16.10 -4.58 -14.18
N THR A 169 -16.76 -3.77 -15.00
CA THR A 169 -18.00 -4.15 -15.69
C THR A 169 -17.85 -3.76 -17.16
N ASN A 170 -17.99 -4.73 -18.07
CA ASN A 170 -17.85 -4.51 -19.52
C ASN A 170 -16.55 -3.76 -19.90
N GLY A 171 -15.42 -4.12 -19.26
CA GLY A 171 -14.11 -3.49 -19.51
C GLY A 171 -13.99 -2.04 -19.01
N ARG A 172 -14.93 -1.57 -18.17
CA ARG A 172 -14.88 -0.28 -17.49
C ARG A 172 -14.68 -0.48 -15.99
N ILE A 173 -13.78 0.32 -15.41
CA ILE A 173 -13.57 0.30 -13.97
C ILE A 173 -14.74 0.97 -13.24
N GLY A 174 -15.14 0.39 -12.11
CA GLY A 174 -16.05 1.02 -11.16
C GLY A 174 -15.33 1.90 -10.15
N VAL A 175 -16.10 2.65 -9.36
CA VAL A 175 -15.61 3.54 -8.31
C VAL A 175 -14.77 2.75 -7.28
N HIS A 176 -13.63 3.32 -6.87
CA HIS A 176 -12.82 2.75 -5.79
C HIS A 176 -13.47 3.01 -4.41
N PRO A 177 -13.12 2.26 -3.35
CA PRO A 177 -13.61 2.54 -2.01
C PRO A 177 -13.25 3.96 -1.53
N PHE A 178 -14.07 4.56 -0.67
CA PHE A 178 -13.80 5.87 -0.03
C PHE A 178 -13.17 5.73 1.36
N ALA A 179 -12.45 4.63 1.61
CA ALA A 179 -11.78 4.42 2.89
C ALA A 179 -10.65 5.46 3.09
N PRO A 180 -10.22 5.73 4.33
CA PRO A 180 -9.15 6.70 4.60
C PRO A 180 -7.88 6.45 3.79
N ALA A 181 -7.49 5.18 3.61
CA ALA A 181 -6.36 4.81 2.78
C ALA A 181 -6.53 5.26 1.32
N ASN A 182 -7.71 5.07 0.72
CA ASN A 182 -7.99 5.53 -0.64
C ASN A 182 -7.98 7.06 -0.73
N LEU A 183 -8.59 7.76 0.24
CA LEU A 183 -8.64 9.22 0.24
C LEU A 183 -7.26 9.86 0.45
N GLY A 184 -6.37 9.19 1.17
CA GLY A 184 -4.99 9.61 1.40
C GLY A 184 -3.98 9.10 0.37
N SER A 185 -4.40 8.42 -0.70
CA SER A 185 -3.49 7.81 -1.69
C SER A 185 -2.95 8.82 -2.71
N THR A 186 -2.25 9.83 -2.20
CA THR A 186 -1.54 10.84 -2.99
C THR A 186 -0.27 11.28 -2.26
N SER A 187 0.74 11.70 -3.02
CA SER A 187 1.94 12.34 -2.49
C SER A 187 2.67 13.13 -3.57
N VAL A 188 3.61 13.97 -3.15
CA VAL A 188 4.63 14.52 -4.07
C VAL A 188 5.73 13.47 -4.20
N LEU A 189 6.01 13.03 -5.42
CA LEU A 189 7.14 12.17 -5.75
C LEU A 189 8.32 13.05 -6.15
N ARG A 190 9.42 13.01 -5.38
CA ARG A 190 10.65 13.71 -5.79
C ARG A 190 11.41 12.82 -6.78
N LEU A 191 11.87 13.40 -7.88
CA LEU A 191 12.57 12.69 -8.95
C LEU A 191 14.08 12.67 -8.73
N THR A 192 14.58 13.63 -7.96
CA THR A 192 15.99 13.76 -7.58
C THR A 192 16.10 13.90 -6.07
N GLY A 193 16.97 13.11 -5.45
CA GLY A 193 17.15 13.05 -4.00
C GLY A 193 16.63 11.75 -3.41
N SER A 194 17.23 11.33 -2.30
CA SER A 194 16.79 10.16 -1.55
C SER A 194 15.51 10.50 -0.79
N ASP A 195 14.36 10.09 -1.31
CA ASP A 195 13.16 9.92 -0.50
C ASP A 195 13.45 8.81 0.51
N ALA A 196 14.05 9.17 1.66
CA ALA A 196 14.04 8.29 2.82
C ALA A 196 12.57 8.11 3.23
N PRO A 197 12.13 6.89 3.62
CA PRO A 197 10.79 6.71 4.15
C PRO A 197 10.58 7.71 5.29
N ALA A 198 9.51 8.48 5.23
CA ALA A 198 9.08 9.26 6.39
C ALA A 198 8.91 8.28 7.54
N ALA A 199 9.80 8.37 8.54
CA ALA A 199 9.60 7.67 9.80
C ALA A 199 8.22 8.06 10.32
N ALA A 200 7.45 7.06 10.77
CA ALA A 200 6.21 7.28 11.50
C ALA A 200 6.44 8.38 12.57
N PRO A 201 5.44 9.22 12.89
CA PRO A 201 5.63 10.26 13.89
C PRO A 201 6.00 9.62 15.24
N GLY A 202 7.30 9.61 15.55
CA GLY A 202 7.81 9.32 16.87
C GLY A 202 7.42 10.48 17.77
N GLY A 203 6.61 10.18 18.79
CA GLY A 203 6.12 11.19 19.74
C GLY A 203 7.28 11.98 20.33
N ALA A 204 7.38 13.25 19.94
CA ALA A 204 8.32 14.18 20.53
C ALA A 204 7.86 14.52 21.95
N SER A 205 8.59 14.01 22.94
CA SER A 205 8.49 14.39 24.34
C SER A 205 8.98 15.83 24.51
N THR A 206 8.06 16.77 24.69
CA THR A 206 8.37 18.15 25.09
C THR A 206 8.53 18.22 26.61
N THR A 207 9.74 18.51 27.08
CA THR A 207 10.03 18.89 28.48
C THR A 207 9.81 20.40 28.66
N PRO A 208 9.05 20.85 29.68
CA PRO A 208 9.18 22.22 30.18
C PRO A 208 9.96 22.26 31.52
N PRO A 209 10.69 23.36 31.82
CA PRO A 209 11.42 23.53 33.07
C PRO A 209 10.48 23.89 34.24
N GLY A 210 10.83 23.43 35.45
CA GLY A 210 9.95 23.46 36.62
C GLY A 210 10.01 24.72 37.49
N GLN A 211 9.01 24.87 38.37
CA GLN A 211 9.17 25.09 39.82
C GLN A 211 7.83 25.08 40.61
N ALA A 212 7.84 24.30 41.70
CA ALA A 212 7.22 24.44 43.03
C ALA A 212 5.74 24.87 43.26
N GLY A 213 4.99 24.00 43.96
CA GLY A 213 4.00 24.42 44.98
C GLY A 213 2.74 23.54 45.19
N GLY A 214 2.67 22.80 46.30
CA GLY A 214 1.42 22.51 47.06
C GLY A 214 0.61 21.23 46.75
N PRO A 215 0.09 20.48 47.77
CA PRO A 215 -0.55 19.18 47.58
C PRO A 215 -2.08 19.28 47.42
N GLY A 216 -2.64 18.47 46.52
CA GLY A 216 -4.09 18.32 46.33
C GLY A 216 -4.42 16.99 45.68
N ASN A 217 -5.07 16.11 46.45
CA ASN A 217 -5.57 14.80 46.05
C ASN A 217 -6.90 14.97 45.28
N ALA A 218 -7.05 14.41 44.07
CA ALA A 218 -8.32 13.90 43.54
C ALA A 218 -8.11 13.28 42.15
N GLY A 219 -8.64 12.07 41.96
CA GLY A 219 -8.30 11.16 40.87
C GLY A 219 -8.88 11.49 39.50
N SER A 220 -8.37 10.75 38.51
CA SER A 220 -9.16 10.10 37.44
C SER A 220 -8.18 9.29 36.60
N MET A 221 -8.35 7.96 36.56
CA MET A 221 -7.54 7.09 35.72
C MET A 221 -8.08 7.15 34.28
N THR A 222 -7.34 7.77 33.37
CA THR A 222 -7.52 7.57 31.92
C THR A 222 -6.34 6.76 31.40
N THR A 223 -6.54 5.46 31.27
CA THR A 223 -5.58 4.52 30.67
C THR A 223 -5.64 4.65 29.15
N ASN A 224 -4.58 5.21 28.56
CA ASN A 224 -4.27 5.07 27.15
C ASN A 224 -3.83 3.62 26.89
N VAL A 225 -4.61 2.85 26.13
CA VAL A 225 -4.20 1.52 25.65
C VAL A 225 -3.38 1.66 24.38
N ASN A 226 -2.07 1.54 24.53
CA ASN A 226 -1.12 1.26 23.46
C ASN A 226 -1.22 -0.24 23.15
N LEU A 227 -1.69 -0.64 21.96
CA LEU A 227 -1.65 -2.04 21.52
C LEU A 227 -0.23 -2.40 21.07
N GLY A 228 0.66 -2.52 22.05
CA GLY A 228 1.92 -3.24 21.93
C GLY A 228 1.64 -4.73 22.02
N VAL A 229 2.04 -5.46 20.99
CA VAL A 229 2.01 -6.93 20.93
C VAL A 229 2.75 -7.48 22.15
N SER A 230 2.00 -7.96 23.14
CA SER A 230 2.54 -8.66 24.32
C SER A 230 2.13 -10.12 24.24
N LEU A 231 3.07 -10.98 23.84
CA LEU A 231 3.04 -12.39 24.23
C LEU A 231 3.15 -12.44 25.76
N GLY A 232 2.11 -12.96 26.43
CA GLY A 232 2.06 -13.00 27.89
C GLY A 232 1.03 -13.98 28.43
N VAL A 233 1.40 -15.27 28.36
CA VAL A 233 1.13 -16.33 29.36
C VAL A 233 -0.34 -16.66 29.72
N LEU A 234 -0.73 -17.88 29.33
CA LEU A 234 -1.82 -18.69 29.89
C LEU A 234 -1.80 -18.68 31.44
N ALA A 235 -2.92 -18.30 32.05
CA ALA A 235 -3.29 -18.77 33.37
C ALA A 235 -4.82 -18.90 33.46
N LEU A 236 -5.25 -20.00 34.08
CA LEU A 236 -6.61 -20.42 34.44
C LEU A 236 -7.51 -20.98 33.32
N LEU A 237 -7.65 -22.30 33.33
CA LEU A 237 -8.89 -22.99 33.75
C LEU A 237 -8.57 -24.45 34.09
N GLY A 238 -7.92 -24.65 35.24
CA GLY A 238 -7.85 -25.94 35.92
C GLY A 238 -8.87 -25.94 37.04
N SER A 239 -10.15 -26.14 36.72
CA SER A 239 -11.24 -26.42 37.66
C SER A 239 -12.47 -26.85 36.87
N ILE A 240 -12.75 -28.14 36.88
CA ILE A 240 -14.05 -28.84 36.79
C ILE A 240 -13.70 -30.25 36.28
N PHE A 241 -13.50 -31.17 37.21
CA PHE A 241 -13.95 -32.57 37.21
C PHE A 241 -13.42 -33.21 38.49
N VAL A 242 -13.94 -32.73 39.62
CA VAL A 242 -14.15 -33.57 40.81
C VAL A 242 -15.66 -33.73 40.91
N LEU A 243 -16.14 -34.84 40.36
CA LEU A 243 -17.24 -35.70 40.81
C LEU A 243 -17.42 -36.81 39.77
#